data_AF-A0A2D5B3D7-F1
#
_entry.id   AF-A0A2D5B3D7-F1
#
_cell.length_a   1.000
_cell.length_b   1.000
_cell.length_c   1.000
_cell.angle_alpha   90.00
_cell.angle_beta   90.00
_cell.angle_gamma   90.00
#
_symmetry.space_group_name_H-M   'P 1'
#
loop_
_entity.id
_entity.type
_entity.pdbx_description
1 polymer ?
#
loop_
_entity_poly.entity_id
_entity_poly.type
_entity_poly.pdbx_seq_one_letter_code
_entity_poly.pdbx_strand_id
1 'polypeptide(L)'
;MHGCWSIVRIWLDWPVPCWNCTPCVATASSTMRPGWSVESRTGPEVWTSGRRRGDIGTVSFQPMARIAVFGPHPDDQELGMGGTIARLSEQGHDVLLVDMTDGEPTPHGDRETRAREAGRAAEILGVRREQLGLPNREVVHDVEARHRAAGVIRRHQAQVVFAPYFEDAHPDHLACTRIVEDARFDAKLTKTDLPGEPIYPTWFIYYYCTHLRHVPNPSFIMDITAQASRKWESILAYESQFVVPEKNRGIIDWMKSSATFFGSRIRTEAGEPFFTREPLGLVDFNSVVGIDGATS
;
A
#
# COMPACT_ATOMS: atom_id res chain seq x y z
N MET A 1 53.21 15.95 12.25
CA MET A 1 53.21 14.95 11.16
C MET A 1 51.86 15.03 10.47
N HIS A 2 51.83 15.64 9.29
CA HIS A 2 50.62 15.81 8.48
C HIS A 2 50.37 14.54 7.66
N GLY A 3 49.18 13.94 7.81
CA GLY A 3 48.71 12.81 7.01
C GLY A 3 47.55 13.26 6.12
N CYS A 4 47.87 13.56 4.87
CA CYS A 4 46.93 13.89 3.80
C CYS A 4 46.28 12.59 3.30
N TRP A 5 44.95 12.47 3.39
CA TRP A 5 44.21 11.38 2.74
C TRP A 5 43.61 11.90 1.43
N SER A 6 44.23 11.51 0.33
CA SER A 6 43.78 11.81 -1.03
C SER A 6 42.51 11.02 -1.35
N ILE A 7 41.41 11.73 -1.62
CA ILE A 7 40.18 11.17 -2.20
C ILE A 7 40.40 11.00 -3.70
N VAL A 8 40.50 9.75 -4.16
CA VAL A 8 40.48 9.41 -5.59
C VAL A 8 39.01 9.39 -6.02
N ARG A 9 38.58 10.42 -6.77
CA ARG A 9 37.30 10.40 -7.51
C ARG A 9 37.52 9.66 -8.83
N ILE A 10 36.98 8.46 -8.94
CA ILE A 10 36.86 7.74 -10.21
C ILE A 10 35.54 8.20 -10.85
N TRP A 11 35.64 8.93 -11.96
CA TRP A 11 34.52 9.20 -12.84
C TRP A 11 34.37 8.01 -13.79
N LEU A 12 33.23 7.32 -13.72
CA LEU A 12 32.82 6.33 -14.71
C LEU A 12 31.86 7.00 -15.68
N ASP A 13 32.38 7.37 -16.85
CA ASP A 13 31.58 7.81 -17.99
C ASP A 13 30.77 6.64 -18.53
N TRP A 14 29.44 6.77 -18.52
CA TRP A 14 28.53 5.88 -19.25
C TRP A 14 27.91 6.65 -20.42
N PRO A 15 28.05 6.19 -21.67
CA PRO A 15 27.45 6.85 -22.82
C PRO A 15 25.94 6.55 -22.90
N VAL A 16 25.15 7.62 -22.96
CA VAL A 16 23.70 7.58 -23.20
C VAL A 16 23.46 7.49 -24.72
N PRO A 17 22.70 6.52 -25.24
CA PRO A 17 22.36 6.52 -26.66
C PRO A 17 21.18 7.45 -26.95
N CYS A 18 21.45 8.51 -27.72
CA CYS A 18 20.45 9.41 -28.29
C CYS A 18 19.62 8.67 -29.35
N TRP A 19 18.30 8.61 -29.15
CA TRP A 19 17.36 8.14 -30.16
C TRP A 19 17.04 9.26 -31.15
N ASN A 20 17.30 8.97 -32.43
CA ASN A 20 16.93 9.78 -33.58
C ASN A 20 15.41 9.96 -33.67
N CYS A 21 14.92 11.21 -33.59
CA CYS A 21 13.58 11.58 -34.02
C CYS A 21 13.64 12.08 -35.47
N THR A 22 13.03 11.35 -36.39
CA THR A 22 12.76 11.79 -37.77
C THR A 22 11.47 12.63 -37.78
N PRO A 23 11.43 13.83 -38.38
CA PRO A 23 10.18 14.58 -38.49
C PRO A 23 9.30 14.05 -39.64
N CYS A 24 8.07 13.65 -39.31
CA CYS A 24 7.01 13.40 -40.30
C CYS A 24 6.53 14.72 -40.90
N VAL A 25 6.67 14.85 -42.21
CA VAL A 25 6.08 15.93 -43.01
C VAL A 25 4.61 15.60 -43.24
N ALA A 26 3.71 16.36 -42.63
CA ALA A 26 2.28 16.31 -42.91
C ALA A 26 1.93 17.31 -44.01
N THR A 27 1.50 16.81 -45.16
CA THR A 27 0.92 17.60 -46.25
C THR A 27 -0.52 17.97 -45.92
N ALA A 28 -0.79 19.26 -45.77
CA ALA A 28 -2.14 19.79 -45.65
C ALA A 28 -2.83 19.80 -47.03
N SER A 29 -4.01 19.19 -47.13
CA SER A 29 -4.95 19.45 -48.22
C SER A 29 -6.20 20.11 -47.66
N SER A 30 -6.49 21.29 -48.21
CA SER A 30 -7.60 22.15 -47.83
C SER A 30 -8.88 21.76 -48.58
N THR A 31 -9.96 21.53 -47.85
CA THR A 31 -11.32 21.72 -48.39
C THR A 31 -12.17 22.45 -47.37
N MET A 32 -12.49 23.71 -47.68
CA MET A 32 -13.44 24.57 -46.99
C MET A 32 -14.87 24.03 -47.12
N ARG A 33 -15.65 24.14 -46.04
CA ARG A 33 -17.09 24.47 -46.09
C ARG A 33 -17.46 25.42 -44.92
N PRO A 34 -18.42 26.34 -45.10
CA PRO A 34 -18.61 27.48 -44.21
C PRO A 34 -19.81 27.32 -43.26
N GLY A 35 -19.78 28.04 -42.13
CA GLY A 35 -21.01 28.50 -41.47
C GLY A 35 -20.97 28.63 -39.94
N TRP A 36 -21.20 29.88 -39.50
CA TRP A 36 -21.86 30.31 -38.25
C TRP A 36 -21.01 30.87 -37.09
N SER A 37 -20.98 32.23 -37.13
CA SER A 37 -21.00 33.27 -36.09
C SER A 37 -20.43 33.06 -34.68
N VAL A 38 -19.51 33.99 -34.38
CA VAL A 38 -19.02 34.42 -33.06
C VAL A 38 -20.08 35.25 -32.34
N GLU A 39 -20.32 34.97 -31.05
CA GLU A 39 -20.86 35.95 -30.10
C GLU A 39 -19.89 36.14 -28.93
N SER A 40 -19.36 37.36 -28.84
CA SER A 40 -18.56 37.87 -27.73
C SER A 40 -19.47 38.46 -26.66
N ARG A 41 -19.34 38.02 -25.41
CA ARG A 41 -19.83 38.77 -24.24
C ARG A 41 -18.66 39.16 -23.34
N THR A 42 -18.39 40.45 -23.35
CA THR A 42 -17.55 41.20 -22.40
C THR A 42 -18.40 41.67 -21.22
N GLY A 43 -17.88 41.56 -20.00
CA GLY A 43 -18.40 42.27 -18.83
C GLY A 43 -17.79 41.78 -17.51
N PRO A 44 -17.17 42.64 -16.67
CA PRO A 44 -16.54 42.23 -15.42
C PRO A 44 -17.54 42.33 -14.26
N GLU A 45 -17.75 41.25 -13.51
CA GLU A 45 -18.40 41.34 -12.20
C GLU A 45 -17.33 41.24 -11.10
N VAL A 46 -17.02 42.41 -10.54
CA VAL A 46 -16.36 42.56 -9.25
C VAL A 46 -17.45 42.48 -8.18
N TRP A 47 -17.43 41.44 -7.34
CA TRP A 47 -18.20 41.39 -6.11
C TRP A 47 -17.27 41.56 -4.91
N THR A 48 -17.35 42.72 -4.25
CA THR A 48 -16.65 43.05 -3.02
C THR A 48 -17.37 42.49 -1.79
N SER A 49 -16.56 41.90 -0.90
CA SER A 49 -16.67 41.83 0.56
C SER A 49 -18.02 41.57 1.23
N GLY A 50 -18.11 40.44 1.93
CA GLY A 50 -19.10 40.19 2.97
C GLY A 50 -18.60 39.20 4.01
N ARG A 51 -17.81 39.66 4.99
CA ARG A 51 -17.62 38.95 6.26
C ARG A 51 -18.95 39.02 7.02
N ARG A 52 -19.57 37.87 7.30
CA ARG A 52 -20.35 37.67 8.53
C ARG A 52 -20.10 36.28 9.10
N ARG A 53 -19.73 36.30 10.38
CA ARG A 53 -19.46 35.17 11.26
C ARG A 53 -20.69 34.28 11.39
N GLY A 54 -20.40 32.99 11.46
CA GLY A 54 -21.25 31.94 11.99
C GLY A 54 -20.35 30.71 12.09
N ASP A 55 -19.58 30.62 13.17
CA ASP A 55 -18.81 29.43 13.53
C ASP A 55 -19.78 28.30 13.85
N ILE A 56 -20.30 27.67 12.81
CA ILE A 56 -20.70 26.27 12.85
C ILE A 56 -19.39 25.52 12.68
N GLY A 57 -18.87 24.97 13.78
CA GLY A 57 -17.66 24.15 13.75
C GLY A 57 -17.75 23.20 12.57
N THR A 58 -16.85 23.39 11.61
CA THR A 58 -16.68 22.44 10.52
C THR A 58 -16.25 21.14 11.18
N VAL A 59 -17.20 20.22 11.36
CA VAL A 59 -16.87 18.82 11.52
C VAL A 59 -16.11 18.49 10.25
N SER A 60 -14.77 18.48 10.34
CA SER A 60 -13.94 18.02 9.24
C SER A 60 -14.31 16.56 9.04
N PHE A 61 -15.17 16.29 8.06
CA PHE A 61 -15.27 14.96 7.49
C PHE A 61 -13.88 14.68 6.92
N GLN A 62 -13.03 14.04 7.72
CA GLN A 62 -11.81 13.45 7.22
C GLN A 62 -12.26 12.49 6.11
N PRO A 63 -11.81 12.66 4.85
CA PRO A 63 -12.20 11.74 3.80
C PRO A 63 -11.63 10.36 4.16
N MET A 64 -12.53 9.41 4.46
CA MET A 64 -12.15 8.05 4.80
C MET A 64 -11.73 7.32 3.52
N ALA A 65 -10.42 7.12 3.34
CA ALA A 65 -9.91 6.27 2.27
C ALA A 65 -10.40 4.82 2.44
N ARG A 66 -10.63 4.13 1.31
CA ARG A 66 -10.85 2.69 1.25
C ARG A 66 -9.57 2.00 0.84
N ILE A 67 -9.14 1.04 1.64
CA ILE A 67 -7.81 0.45 1.56
C ILE A 67 -7.95 -1.07 1.45
N ALA A 68 -7.28 -1.68 0.49
CA ALA A 68 -7.17 -3.14 0.38
C ALA A 68 -5.74 -3.57 0.69
N VAL A 69 -5.56 -4.54 1.59
CA VAL A 69 -4.25 -5.09 1.96
C VAL A 69 -4.22 -6.57 1.60
N PHE A 70 -3.50 -6.89 0.53
CA PHE A 70 -3.39 -8.24 0.02
C PHE A 70 -2.22 -8.98 0.68
N GLY A 71 -2.45 -10.21 1.11
CA GLY A 71 -1.42 -11.13 1.60
C GLY A 71 -1.61 -12.52 0.99
N PRO A 72 -0.54 -13.28 0.73
CA PRO A 72 -0.66 -14.63 0.20
C PRO A 72 -1.31 -15.59 1.22
N HIS A 73 -0.95 -15.46 2.50
CA HIS A 73 -1.46 -16.29 3.58
C HIS A 73 -2.03 -15.45 4.73
N PRO A 74 -2.99 -16.01 5.50
CA PRO A 74 -3.49 -15.39 6.73
C PRO A 74 -2.43 -15.29 7.83
N ASP A 75 -1.70 -14.18 7.90
CA ASP A 75 -0.74 -13.75 8.95
C ASP A 75 0.28 -12.75 8.37
N ASP A 76 0.50 -12.78 7.05
CA ASP A 76 1.48 -11.96 6.36
C ASP A 76 1.24 -10.46 6.52
N GLN A 77 -0.02 -10.03 6.46
CA GLN A 77 -0.40 -8.63 6.62
C GLN A 77 -0.15 -8.17 8.07
N GLU A 78 -0.44 -9.01 9.06
CA GLU A 78 -0.21 -8.75 10.48
C GLU A 78 1.28 -8.65 10.81
N LEU A 79 2.09 -9.59 10.30
CA LEU A 79 3.55 -9.57 10.45
C LEU A 79 4.14 -8.29 9.83
N GLY A 80 3.77 -7.99 8.59
CA GLY A 80 4.35 -6.91 7.82
C GLY A 80 3.88 -5.51 8.23
N MET A 81 2.59 -5.35 8.50
CA MET A 81 1.98 -4.03 8.73
C MET A 81 0.82 -4.00 9.73
N GLY A 82 0.73 -4.95 10.68
CA GLY A 82 -0.36 -5.01 11.65
C GLY A 82 -0.54 -3.74 12.48
N GLY A 83 0.54 -3.02 12.81
CA GLY A 83 0.47 -1.76 13.55
C GLY A 83 -0.15 -0.65 12.71
N THR A 84 0.24 -0.57 11.43
CA THR A 84 -0.32 0.38 10.46
C THR A 84 -1.78 0.04 10.15
N ILE A 85 -2.16 -1.23 10.04
CA ILE A 85 -3.56 -1.64 9.85
C ILE A 85 -4.41 -1.14 11.03
N ALA A 86 -3.98 -1.39 12.26
CA ALA A 86 -4.65 -0.90 13.46
C ALA A 86 -4.77 0.63 13.46
N ARG A 87 -3.70 1.34 13.08
CA ARG A 87 -3.69 2.81 12.99
C ARG A 87 -4.67 3.33 11.95
N LEU A 88 -4.70 2.73 10.75
CA LEU A 88 -5.61 3.12 9.68
C LEU A 88 -7.08 2.87 10.09
N SER A 89 -7.36 1.76 10.78
CA SER A 89 -8.67 1.46 11.36
C SER A 89 -9.08 2.49 12.43
N GLU A 90 -8.18 2.89 13.33
CA GLU A 90 -8.43 3.93 14.35
C GLU A 90 -8.67 5.32 13.74
N GLN A 91 -8.00 5.62 12.63
CA GLN A 91 -8.26 6.79 11.80
C GLN A 91 -9.58 6.68 11.02
N GLY A 92 -10.28 5.55 11.14
CA GLY A 92 -11.58 5.21 10.58
C GLY A 92 -11.57 4.81 9.10
N HIS A 93 -10.39 4.63 8.49
CA HIS A 93 -10.31 4.17 7.10
C HIS A 93 -11.00 2.81 6.95
N ASP A 94 -11.65 2.59 5.80
CA ASP A 94 -12.29 1.30 5.51
C ASP A 94 -11.23 0.34 4.95
N VAL A 95 -10.58 -0.38 5.87
CA VAL A 95 -9.52 -1.34 5.56
C VAL A 95 -10.10 -2.74 5.38
N LEU A 96 -9.78 -3.36 4.24
CA LEU A 96 -10.11 -4.74 3.90
C LEU A 96 -8.82 -5.55 3.75
N LEU A 97 -8.65 -6.59 4.56
CA LEU A 97 -7.61 -7.60 4.35
C LEU A 97 -8.10 -8.59 3.31
N VAL A 98 -7.23 -8.95 2.37
CA VAL A 98 -7.54 -9.88 1.28
C VAL A 98 -6.48 -10.97 1.25
N ASP A 99 -6.87 -12.19 1.59
CA ASP A 99 -5.98 -13.34 1.55
C ASP A 99 -6.08 -14.03 0.19
N MET A 100 -4.95 -14.33 -0.43
CA MET A 100 -4.95 -15.14 -1.65
C MET A 100 -5.45 -16.55 -1.35
N THR A 101 -4.98 -17.14 -0.25
CA THR A 101 -5.17 -18.54 0.14
C THR A 101 -5.73 -18.62 1.57
N ASP A 102 -6.08 -19.82 2.06
CA ASP A 102 -6.39 -20.04 3.47
C ASP A 102 -5.16 -20.42 4.31
N GLY A 103 -3.97 -20.41 3.70
CA GLY A 103 -2.71 -20.79 4.35
C GLY A 103 -2.53 -22.28 4.60
N GLU A 104 -3.49 -23.16 4.28
CA GLU A 104 -3.38 -24.61 4.50
C GLU A 104 -2.96 -25.37 3.24
N PRO A 105 -2.05 -26.36 3.35
CA PRO A 105 -1.68 -27.06 4.58
C PRO A 105 -0.55 -26.38 5.39
N THR A 106 -0.59 -26.49 6.71
CA THR A 106 0.53 -26.16 7.62
C THR A 106 0.88 -27.35 8.54
N PRO A 107 2.06 -27.35 9.20
CA PRO A 107 2.43 -28.43 10.12
C PRO A 107 1.56 -28.53 11.38
N HIS A 108 0.91 -27.44 11.77
CA HIS A 108 0.08 -27.34 12.96
C HIS A 108 -1.17 -26.53 12.62
N GLY A 109 -2.35 -27.09 12.95
CA GLY A 109 -3.64 -26.50 12.60
C GLY A 109 -4.34 -27.26 11.48
N ASP A 110 -5.43 -26.67 11.00
CA ASP A 110 -6.26 -27.10 9.88
C ASP A 110 -7.02 -25.89 9.33
N ARG A 111 -7.81 -26.08 8.26
CA ARG A 111 -8.52 -24.98 7.59
C ARG A 111 -9.48 -24.24 8.53
N GLU A 112 -10.15 -24.96 9.42
CA GLU A 112 -11.09 -24.36 10.37
C GLU A 112 -10.34 -23.53 11.42
N THR A 113 -9.22 -24.06 11.92
CA THR A 113 -8.35 -23.37 12.87
C THR A 113 -7.77 -22.11 12.26
N ARG A 114 -7.20 -22.18 11.05
CA ARG A 114 -6.66 -21.01 10.35
C ARG A 114 -7.74 -19.95 10.10
N ALA A 115 -8.95 -20.34 9.72
CA ALA A 115 -10.07 -19.41 9.55
C ALA A 115 -10.46 -18.71 10.87
N ARG A 116 -10.52 -19.44 11.99
CA ARG A 116 -10.82 -18.85 13.32
C ARG A 116 -9.73 -17.88 13.78
N GLU A 117 -8.46 -18.26 13.61
CA GLU A 117 -7.31 -17.42 13.96
C GLU A 117 -7.28 -16.14 13.13
N ALA A 118 -7.47 -16.26 11.81
CA ALA A 118 -7.54 -15.13 10.88
C ALA A 118 -8.69 -14.17 11.19
N GLY A 119 -9.85 -14.71 11.56
CA GLY A 119 -11.00 -13.93 12.02
C GLY A 119 -10.68 -13.16 13.30
N ARG A 120 -10.06 -13.82 14.28
CA ARG A 120 -9.66 -13.19 15.55
C ARG A 120 -8.60 -12.10 15.35
N ALA A 121 -7.63 -12.31 14.46
CA ALA A 121 -6.64 -11.29 14.12
C ALA A 121 -7.30 -10.05 13.48
N ALA A 122 -8.26 -10.26 12.58
CA ALA A 122 -9.04 -9.16 11.98
C ALA A 122 -9.88 -8.40 13.02
N GLU A 123 -10.50 -9.09 13.99
CA GLU A 123 -11.21 -8.46 15.12
C GLU A 123 -10.28 -7.60 15.98
N ILE A 124 -9.10 -8.11 16.34
CA ILE A 124 -8.09 -7.37 17.13
C ILE A 124 -7.66 -6.09 16.40
N LEU A 125 -7.49 -6.17 15.09
CA LEU A 125 -7.11 -5.03 14.23
C LEU A 125 -8.30 -4.13 13.85
N GLY A 126 -9.54 -4.54 14.14
CA GLY A 126 -10.74 -3.75 13.88
C GLY A 126 -11.04 -3.60 12.39
N VAL A 127 -10.85 -4.66 11.61
CA VAL A 127 -10.98 -4.64 10.14
C VAL A 127 -11.77 -5.84 9.62
N ARG A 128 -12.15 -5.80 8.34
CA ARG A 128 -12.79 -6.93 7.64
C ARG A 128 -11.75 -7.73 6.85
N ARG A 129 -12.07 -8.99 6.58
CA ARG A 129 -11.23 -9.93 5.83
C ARG A 129 -12.06 -10.67 4.77
N GLU A 130 -11.48 -10.91 3.61
CA GLU A 130 -12.01 -11.76 2.53
C GLU A 130 -10.89 -12.66 1.98
N GLN A 131 -11.25 -13.82 1.44
CA GLN A 131 -10.31 -14.76 0.81
C GLN A 131 -10.63 -14.94 -0.68
N LEU A 132 -9.61 -14.99 -1.54
CA LEU A 132 -9.77 -15.21 -2.99
C LEU A 132 -9.92 -16.69 -3.38
N GLY A 133 -9.60 -17.60 -2.46
CA GLY A 133 -9.73 -19.05 -2.67
C GLY A 133 -8.72 -19.62 -3.67
N LEU A 134 -7.52 -19.04 -3.75
CA LEU A 134 -6.40 -19.65 -4.47
C LEU A 134 -5.79 -20.79 -3.63
N PRO A 135 -5.23 -21.84 -4.27
CA PRO A 135 -4.62 -22.93 -3.53
C PRO A 135 -3.27 -22.50 -2.91
N ASN A 136 -3.10 -22.77 -1.62
CA ASN A 136 -1.86 -22.51 -0.90
C ASN A 136 -0.68 -23.30 -1.47
N ARG A 137 0.52 -22.70 -1.50
CA ARG A 137 1.76 -23.24 -2.09
C ARG A 137 1.74 -23.41 -3.61
N GLU A 138 0.65 -23.00 -4.24
CA GLU A 138 0.40 -23.13 -5.67
C GLU A 138 -0.18 -21.81 -6.23
N VAL A 139 0.14 -20.67 -5.62
CA VAL A 139 -0.33 -19.37 -6.11
C VAL A 139 0.34 -19.07 -7.45
N VAL A 140 -0.45 -19.05 -8.51
CA VAL A 140 0.01 -18.77 -9.87
C VAL A 140 -0.51 -17.42 -10.34
N HIS A 141 0.38 -16.64 -10.94
CA HIS A 141 -0.01 -15.43 -11.65
C HIS A 141 -0.64 -15.77 -13.01
N ASP A 142 -1.97 -15.87 -13.04
CA ASP A 142 -2.77 -16.01 -14.25
C ASP A 142 -3.90 -14.97 -14.34
N VAL A 143 -4.65 -15.01 -15.45
CA VAL A 143 -5.75 -14.07 -15.69
C VAL A 143 -6.88 -14.25 -14.67
N GLU A 144 -7.15 -15.46 -14.22
CA GLU A 144 -8.24 -15.74 -13.28
C GLU A 144 -7.92 -15.14 -11.90
N ALA A 145 -6.74 -15.43 -11.35
CA ALA A 145 -6.27 -14.87 -10.08
C ALA A 145 -6.25 -13.34 -10.11
N ARG A 146 -5.74 -12.76 -11.21
CA ARG A 146 -5.73 -11.31 -11.44
C ARG A 146 -7.13 -10.72 -11.49
N HIS A 147 -8.06 -11.38 -12.16
CA HIS A 147 -9.46 -10.94 -12.24
C HIS A 147 -10.19 -11.05 -10.90
N ARG A 148 -9.91 -12.08 -10.10
CA ARG A 148 -10.44 -12.19 -8.72
C ARG A 148 -9.96 -11.02 -7.85
N ALA A 149 -8.66 -10.72 -7.87
CA ALA A 149 -8.10 -9.58 -7.14
C ALA A 149 -8.65 -8.23 -7.64
N ALA A 150 -8.73 -8.03 -8.96
CA ALA A 150 -9.30 -6.83 -9.56
C ALA A 150 -10.78 -6.65 -9.18
N GLY A 151 -11.55 -7.75 -9.11
CA GLY A 151 -12.93 -7.74 -8.63
C GLY A 151 -13.06 -7.27 -7.19
N VAL A 152 -12.14 -7.67 -6.28
CA VAL A 152 -12.13 -7.15 -4.90
C VAL A 152 -11.82 -5.65 -4.89
N ILE A 153 -10.81 -5.21 -5.64
CA ILE A 153 -10.45 -3.78 -5.77
C ILE A 153 -11.67 -2.95 -6.20
N ARG A 154 -12.43 -3.44 -7.19
CA ARG A 154 -13.66 -2.79 -7.69
C ARG A 154 -14.80 -2.80 -6.69
N ARG A 155 -15.13 -3.96 -6.09
CA ARG A 155 -16.22 -4.03 -5.11
C ARG A 155 -15.95 -3.15 -3.89
N HIS A 156 -14.69 -3.14 -3.42
CA HIS A 156 -14.28 -2.31 -2.30
C HIS A 156 -14.12 -0.83 -2.68
N GLN A 157 -13.90 -0.51 -3.96
CA GLN A 157 -13.46 0.81 -4.42
C GLN A 157 -12.15 1.23 -3.73
N ALA A 158 -11.18 0.31 -3.69
CA ALA A 158 -9.90 0.56 -3.03
C ALA A 158 -9.13 1.70 -3.73
N GLN A 159 -8.84 2.75 -2.98
CA GLN A 159 -8.04 3.90 -3.45
C GLN A 159 -6.55 3.67 -3.19
N VAL A 160 -6.24 2.88 -2.16
CA VAL A 160 -4.87 2.47 -1.81
C VAL A 160 -4.84 0.96 -1.74
N VAL A 161 -3.83 0.37 -2.36
CA VAL A 161 -3.59 -1.08 -2.34
C VAL A 161 -2.23 -1.35 -1.73
N PHE A 162 -2.20 -2.32 -0.81
CA PHE A 162 -0.99 -2.85 -0.21
C PHE A 162 -0.75 -4.30 -0.65
N ALA A 163 0.52 -4.67 -0.86
CA ALA A 163 0.96 -6.03 -1.17
C ALA A 163 2.32 -6.32 -0.50
N PRO A 164 2.76 -7.59 -0.39
CA PRO A 164 4.06 -7.93 0.16
C PRO A 164 5.21 -7.27 -0.61
N TYR A 165 6.38 -7.17 0.02
CA TYR A 165 7.59 -6.67 -0.63
C TYR A 165 7.93 -7.51 -1.87
N PHE A 166 8.28 -6.84 -2.96
CA PHE A 166 8.42 -7.47 -4.29
C PHE A 166 9.66 -8.37 -4.44
N GLU A 167 10.51 -8.46 -3.42
CA GLU A 167 11.62 -9.41 -3.33
C GLU A 167 11.44 -10.32 -2.11
N ASP A 168 11.33 -11.62 -2.37
CA ASP A 168 11.16 -12.64 -1.35
C ASP A 168 11.72 -13.98 -1.85
N ALA A 169 12.05 -14.88 -0.92
CA ALA A 169 12.32 -16.29 -1.21
C ALA A 169 11.03 -17.11 -1.33
N HIS A 170 9.89 -16.64 -0.80
CA HIS A 170 8.62 -17.37 -0.86
C HIS A 170 7.89 -17.14 -2.20
N PRO A 171 7.67 -18.20 -3.03
CA PRO A 171 7.05 -18.04 -4.35
C PRO A 171 5.65 -17.42 -4.30
N ASP A 172 4.81 -17.82 -3.34
CA ASP A 172 3.46 -17.25 -3.21
C ASP A 172 3.47 -15.75 -2.90
N HIS A 173 4.50 -15.22 -2.20
CA HIS A 173 4.64 -13.77 -1.96
C HIS A 173 4.93 -13.03 -3.26
N LEU A 174 5.83 -13.58 -4.10
CA LEU A 174 6.14 -13.02 -5.41
C LEU A 174 4.92 -13.08 -6.34
N ALA A 175 4.22 -14.22 -6.37
CA ALA A 175 3.02 -14.41 -7.18
C ALA A 175 1.88 -13.49 -6.73
N CYS A 176 1.60 -13.42 -5.42
CA CYS A 176 0.63 -12.49 -4.83
C CYS A 176 0.93 -11.05 -5.25
N THR A 177 2.16 -10.59 -5.02
CA THR A 177 2.56 -9.22 -5.39
C THR A 177 2.34 -8.95 -6.87
N ARG A 178 2.73 -9.89 -7.74
CA ARG A 178 2.55 -9.76 -9.19
C ARG A 178 1.07 -9.72 -9.59
N ILE A 179 0.24 -10.59 -9.01
CA ILE A 179 -1.22 -10.62 -9.22
C ILE A 179 -1.82 -9.26 -8.88
N VAL A 180 -1.48 -8.69 -7.73
CA VAL A 180 -2.09 -7.45 -7.25
C VAL A 180 -1.61 -6.25 -8.08
N GLU A 181 -0.34 -6.21 -8.49
CA GLU A 181 0.20 -5.19 -9.40
C GLU A 181 -0.57 -5.15 -10.72
N ASP A 182 -0.73 -6.30 -11.37
CA ASP A 182 -1.42 -6.37 -12.65
C ASP A 182 -2.95 -6.18 -12.45
N ALA A 183 -3.51 -6.61 -11.32
CA ALA A 183 -4.91 -6.39 -10.95
C ALA A 183 -5.26 -4.92 -10.72
N ARG A 184 -4.34 -4.10 -10.17
CA ARG A 184 -4.50 -2.64 -10.08
C ARG A 184 -4.81 -2.04 -11.45
N PHE A 185 -4.13 -2.51 -12.49
CA PHE A 185 -4.37 -2.05 -13.86
C PHE A 185 -5.69 -2.59 -14.39
N ASP A 186 -5.96 -3.89 -14.24
CA ASP A 186 -7.20 -4.52 -14.73
C ASP A 186 -8.47 -3.94 -14.07
N ALA A 187 -8.35 -3.47 -12.83
CA ALA A 187 -9.44 -2.84 -12.10
C ALA A 187 -10.02 -1.60 -12.81
N LYS A 188 -9.25 -0.91 -13.66
CA LYS A 188 -9.76 0.26 -14.42
C LYS A 188 -10.37 -0.09 -15.78
N LEU A 189 -10.18 -1.32 -16.26
CA LEU A 189 -10.61 -1.70 -17.61
C LEU A 189 -12.13 -1.62 -17.73
N THR A 190 -12.61 -1.04 -18.83
CA THR A 190 -14.03 -1.10 -19.18
C THR A 190 -14.27 -2.23 -20.17
N LYS A 191 -15.53 -2.64 -20.36
CA LYS A 191 -15.91 -3.75 -21.26
C LYS A 191 -15.32 -5.10 -20.83
N THR A 192 -15.38 -5.38 -19.53
CA THR A 192 -15.03 -6.66 -18.91
C THR A 192 -16.17 -7.12 -18.02
N ASP A 193 -16.27 -8.43 -17.77
CA ASP A 193 -17.26 -9.02 -16.86
C ASP A 193 -16.79 -9.03 -15.39
N LEU A 194 -15.82 -8.18 -15.05
CA LEU A 194 -15.28 -8.07 -13.69
C LEU A 194 -16.33 -7.45 -12.75
N PRO A 195 -16.55 -8.02 -11.54
CA PRO A 195 -17.56 -7.53 -10.62
C PRO A 195 -17.18 -6.18 -10.00
N GLY A 196 -18.17 -5.32 -9.78
CA GLY A 196 -18.02 -3.99 -9.19
C GLY A 196 -17.64 -2.90 -10.21
N GLU A 197 -17.61 -1.65 -9.74
CA GLU A 197 -17.35 -0.49 -10.60
C GLU A 197 -15.85 -0.31 -10.92
N PRO A 198 -15.46 0.02 -12.16
CA PRO A 198 -14.06 0.24 -12.51
C PRO A 198 -13.40 1.35 -11.69
N ILE A 199 -12.17 1.10 -11.25
CA ILE A 199 -11.36 2.06 -10.49
C ILE A 199 -9.88 1.80 -10.76
N TYR A 200 -9.06 2.86 -10.75
CA TYR A 200 -7.60 2.73 -10.68
C TYR A 200 -7.13 3.20 -9.31
N PRO A 201 -6.66 2.30 -8.43
CA PRO A 201 -6.11 2.70 -7.13
C PRO A 201 -5.01 3.76 -7.30
N THR A 202 -5.17 4.87 -6.60
CA THR A 202 -4.22 6.01 -6.62
C THR A 202 -2.83 5.55 -6.21
N TRP A 203 -2.74 4.78 -5.13
CA TRP A 203 -1.46 4.35 -4.56
C TRP A 203 -1.35 2.84 -4.49
N PHE A 204 -0.14 2.36 -4.79
CA PHE A 204 0.29 0.99 -4.56
C PHE A 204 1.54 1.01 -3.67
N ILE A 205 1.45 0.37 -2.51
CA ILE A 205 2.49 0.42 -1.48
C ILE A 205 2.86 -1.01 -1.09
N TYR A 206 4.15 -1.28 -0.93
CA TYR A 206 4.62 -2.59 -0.50
C TYR A 206 4.90 -2.56 1.00
N TYR A 207 4.35 -3.52 1.75
CA TYR A 207 4.67 -3.73 3.16
C TYR A 207 5.79 -4.76 3.31
N TYR A 208 6.58 -4.64 4.37
CA TYR A 208 7.76 -5.49 4.56
C TYR A 208 7.43 -6.80 5.29
N CYS A 209 7.07 -7.82 4.53
CA CYS A 209 6.99 -9.20 4.98
C CYS A 209 7.77 -10.06 3.97
N THR A 210 9.00 -10.44 4.32
CA THR A 210 9.93 -11.16 3.44
C THR A 210 10.73 -12.19 4.22
N HIS A 211 11.09 -13.29 3.56
CA HIS A 211 11.91 -14.37 4.11
C HIS A 211 13.41 -14.15 3.87
N LEU A 212 13.78 -13.03 3.24
CA LEU A 212 15.15 -12.66 2.96
C LEU A 212 15.78 -11.92 4.15
N ARG A 213 17.09 -12.11 4.32
CA ARG A 213 17.88 -11.48 5.40
C ARG A 213 18.54 -10.18 4.94
N HIS A 214 17.82 -9.39 4.16
CA HIS A 214 18.31 -8.09 3.69
C HIS A 214 18.22 -7.05 4.80
N VAL A 215 19.11 -6.06 4.74
CA VAL A 215 18.96 -4.82 5.50
C VAL A 215 18.15 -3.87 4.63
N PRO A 216 16.86 -3.65 4.92
CA PRO A 216 15.99 -2.86 4.05
C PRO A 216 16.30 -1.37 4.10
N ASN A 217 16.05 -0.69 2.98
CA ASN A 217 16.07 0.76 2.86
C ASN A 217 14.68 1.26 2.42
N PRO A 218 13.76 1.50 3.37
CA PRO A 218 12.37 1.80 3.04
C PRO A 218 12.19 3.19 2.41
N SER A 219 11.12 3.33 1.62
CA SER A 219 10.69 4.62 1.07
C SER A 219 10.15 5.54 2.17
N PHE A 220 9.46 4.97 3.15
CA PHE A 220 9.00 5.67 4.35
C PHE A 220 8.77 4.68 5.50
N ILE A 221 8.66 5.20 6.72
CA ILE A 221 8.37 4.42 7.93
C ILE A 221 7.11 5.00 8.56
N MET A 222 6.16 4.15 8.93
CA MET A 222 4.99 4.54 9.70
C MET A 222 5.28 4.37 11.18
N ASP A 223 4.99 5.39 11.99
CA ASP A 223 5.00 5.26 13.45
C ASP A 223 3.78 4.45 13.92
N ILE A 224 4.07 3.35 14.63
CA ILE A 224 3.09 2.43 15.18
C ILE A 224 3.21 2.30 16.69
N THR A 225 3.90 3.24 17.36
CA THR A 225 4.14 3.20 18.81
C THR A 225 2.87 2.96 19.60
N ALA A 226 1.78 3.70 19.30
CA ALA A 226 0.50 3.55 19.99
C ALA A 226 -0.25 2.25 19.63
N GLN A 227 0.08 1.59 18.52
CA GLN A 227 -0.61 0.42 17.99
C GLN A 227 0.20 -0.89 18.13
N ALA A 228 1.42 -0.81 18.67
CA ALA A 228 2.33 -1.96 18.73
C ALA A 228 1.73 -3.14 19.50
N SER A 229 1.01 -2.91 20.61
CA SER A 229 0.34 -3.98 21.37
C SER A 229 -0.66 -4.75 20.52
N ARG A 230 -1.53 -4.04 19.79
CA ARG A 230 -2.53 -4.64 18.89
C ARG A 230 -1.87 -5.45 17.77
N LYS A 231 -0.74 -4.98 17.23
CA LYS A 231 0.06 -5.77 16.28
C LYS A 231 0.48 -7.11 16.89
N TRP A 232 1.08 -7.09 18.09
CA TRP A 232 1.54 -8.31 18.76
C TRP A 232 0.39 -9.26 19.07
N GLU A 233 -0.73 -8.74 19.55
CA GLU A 233 -1.93 -9.53 19.81
C GLU A 233 -2.48 -10.18 18.53
N SER A 234 -2.50 -9.46 17.41
CA SER A 234 -2.98 -10.00 16.13
C SER A 234 -2.08 -11.12 15.60
N ILE A 235 -0.75 -11.02 15.78
CA ILE A 235 0.18 -12.09 15.41
C ILE A 235 -0.03 -13.30 16.33
N LEU A 236 -0.14 -13.09 17.64
CA LEU A 236 -0.34 -14.17 18.60
C LEU A 236 -1.70 -14.85 18.51
N ALA A 237 -2.67 -14.26 17.81
CA ALA A 237 -3.94 -14.91 17.50
C ALA A 237 -3.77 -16.15 16.61
N TYR A 238 -2.69 -16.23 15.82
CA TYR A 238 -2.33 -17.41 15.05
C TYR A 238 -1.54 -18.39 15.91
N GLU A 239 -2.20 -18.96 16.91
CA GLU A 239 -1.60 -19.88 17.88
C GLU A 239 -0.92 -21.06 17.18
N SER A 240 -1.58 -21.62 16.17
CA SER A 240 -1.08 -22.73 15.36
C SER A 240 0.22 -22.40 14.63
N GLN A 241 0.52 -21.13 14.35
CA GLN A 241 1.72 -20.70 13.62
C GLN A 241 2.82 -20.14 14.50
N PHE A 242 2.50 -19.36 15.53
CA PHE A 242 3.51 -18.60 16.30
C PHE A 242 3.59 -18.96 17.78
N VAL A 243 2.64 -19.74 18.31
CA VAL A 243 2.62 -20.14 19.73
C VAL A 243 2.95 -21.61 19.90
N VAL A 244 2.24 -22.49 19.19
CA VAL A 244 2.44 -23.94 19.26
C VAL A 244 3.81 -24.34 18.69
N PRO A 245 4.21 -23.93 17.47
CA PRO A 245 5.43 -24.42 16.84
C PRO A 245 6.66 -23.78 17.48
N GLU A 246 7.49 -24.59 18.14
CA GLU A 246 8.66 -24.11 18.90
C GLU A 246 9.61 -23.24 18.04
N LYS A 247 9.82 -23.63 16.77
CA LYS A 247 10.70 -22.92 15.83
C LYS A 247 10.22 -21.50 15.50
N ASN A 248 8.91 -21.25 15.61
CA ASN A 248 8.30 -19.99 15.19
C ASN A 248 8.06 -19.03 16.36
N ARG A 249 8.19 -19.49 17.62
CA ARG A 249 7.96 -18.64 18.80
C ARG A 249 8.86 -17.40 18.85
N GLY A 250 10.07 -17.49 18.28
CA GLY A 250 11.00 -16.36 18.22
C GLY A 250 10.62 -15.29 17.19
N ILE A 251 9.69 -15.56 16.27
CA ILE A 251 9.30 -14.62 15.22
C ILE A 251 8.73 -13.34 15.83
N ILE A 252 7.95 -13.44 16.92
CA ILE A 252 7.39 -12.24 17.55
C ILE A 252 8.47 -11.31 18.13
N ASP A 253 9.53 -11.88 18.69
CA ASP A 253 10.65 -11.10 19.22
C ASP A 253 11.46 -10.46 18.08
N TRP A 254 11.56 -11.13 16.93
CA TRP A 254 12.13 -10.53 15.72
C TRP A 254 11.26 -9.38 15.21
N MET A 255 9.93 -9.52 15.20
CA MET A 255 9.03 -8.45 14.79
C MET A 255 9.09 -7.25 15.73
N LYS A 256 9.16 -7.48 17.05
CA LYS A 256 9.39 -6.41 18.04
C LYS A 256 10.73 -5.70 17.81
N SER A 257 11.80 -6.46 17.63
CA SER A 257 13.15 -5.92 17.38
C SER A 257 13.20 -5.11 16.09
N SER A 258 12.56 -5.60 15.03
CA SER A 258 12.40 -4.91 13.75
C SER A 258 11.66 -3.58 13.95
N ALA A 259 10.53 -3.60 14.65
CA ALA A 259 9.75 -2.40 14.92
C ALA A 259 10.55 -1.35 15.70
N THR A 260 11.30 -1.76 16.73
CA THR A 260 12.22 -0.87 17.46
C THR A 260 13.32 -0.30 16.55
N PHE A 261 13.89 -1.12 15.67
CA PHE A 261 14.90 -0.67 14.73
C PHE A 261 14.37 0.45 13.82
N PHE A 262 13.22 0.26 13.17
CA PHE A 262 12.64 1.29 12.29
C PHE A 262 12.12 2.50 13.05
N GLY A 263 11.48 2.30 14.21
CA GLY A 263 11.04 3.40 15.08
C GLY A 263 12.21 4.32 15.43
N SER A 264 13.37 3.75 15.76
CA SER A 264 14.57 4.55 16.06
C SER A 264 15.07 5.41 14.89
N ARG A 265 14.74 5.06 13.63
CA ARG A 265 15.10 5.87 12.45
C ARG A 265 14.26 7.13 12.32
N ILE A 266 13.05 7.12 12.88
CA ILE A 266 12.11 8.26 12.89
C ILE A 266 11.88 8.84 14.29
N ARG A 267 12.71 8.45 15.27
CA ARG A 267 12.67 8.91 16.68
C ARG A 267 11.38 8.53 17.42
N THR A 268 10.83 7.36 17.14
CA THR A 268 9.70 6.76 17.85
C THR A 268 10.07 5.41 18.45
N GLU A 269 9.20 4.81 19.27
CA GLU A 269 9.49 3.53 19.93
C GLU A 269 9.33 2.33 18.98
N ALA A 270 8.40 2.43 18.04
CA ALA A 270 8.11 1.38 17.08
C ALA A 270 7.72 1.97 15.71
N GLY A 271 8.23 1.35 14.63
CA GLY A 271 7.90 1.75 13.26
C GLY A 271 7.80 0.57 12.30
N GLU A 272 7.01 0.74 11.25
CA GLU A 272 6.87 -0.24 10.15
C GLU A 272 7.41 0.35 8.84
N PRO A 273 8.32 -0.36 8.14
CA PRO A 273 8.89 0.09 6.88
C PRO A 273 7.95 -0.20 5.70
N PHE A 274 7.87 0.74 4.77
CA PHE A 274 7.11 0.61 3.52
C PHE A 274 7.93 1.04 2.32
N PHE A 275 7.57 0.49 1.16
CA PHE A 275 8.25 0.77 -0.10
C PHE A 275 7.25 1.21 -1.16
N THR A 276 7.70 2.07 -2.05
CA THR A 276 6.92 2.55 -3.19
C THR A 276 7.84 2.66 -4.41
N ARG A 277 7.31 2.38 -5.59
CA ARG A 277 8.00 2.67 -6.87
C ARG A 277 7.73 4.08 -7.38
N GLU A 278 6.72 4.73 -6.79
CA GLU A 278 6.27 6.07 -7.11
C GLU A 278 6.60 7.00 -5.94
N PRO A 279 7.03 8.25 -6.19
CA PRO A 279 7.30 9.21 -5.11
C PRO A 279 6.02 9.57 -4.38
N LEU A 280 6.08 9.64 -3.04
CA LEU A 280 5.01 10.19 -2.23
C LEU A 280 5.08 11.72 -2.22
N GLY A 281 3.95 12.37 -2.49
CA GLY A 281 3.84 13.83 -2.42
C GLY A 281 3.61 14.31 -0.99
N LEU A 282 4.34 15.37 -0.60
CA LEU A 282 4.10 16.09 0.65
C LEU A 282 3.40 17.41 0.34
N VAL A 283 2.35 17.73 1.11
CA VAL A 283 1.64 19.02 1.02
C VAL A 283 2.16 20.03 2.04
N ASP A 284 2.74 19.55 3.14
CA ASP A 284 3.39 20.34 4.18
C ASP A 284 4.54 19.55 4.85
N PHE A 285 5.19 20.17 5.85
CA PHE A 285 6.33 19.60 6.58
C PHE A 285 5.98 19.15 8.00
N ASN A 286 4.71 19.16 8.42
CA ASN A 286 4.33 18.92 9.81
C ASN A 286 4.86 17.59 10.34
N SER A 287 4.70 16.51 9.56
CA SER A 287 5.23 15.19 9.89
C SER A 287 6.76 15.09 9.83
N VAL A 288 7.42 15.94 9.05
CA VAL A 288 8.89 15.97 8.92
C VAL A 288 9.53 16.64 10.14
N VAL A 289 8.88 17.64 10.71
CA VAL A 289 9.40 18.41 11.85
C VAL A 289 8.84 17.94 13.21
N GLY A 290 7.97 16.93 13.22
CA GLY A 290 7.38 16.37 14.45
C GLY A 290 6.29 17.26 15.05
N ILE A 291 5.60 18.06 14.23
CA ILE A 291 4.38 18.75 14.64
C ILE A 291 3.22 17.79 14.37
N ASP A 292 2.80 17.07 15.40
CA ASP A 292 1.55 16.31 15.32
C ASP A 292 0.41 17.30 15.11
N GLY A 293 -0.42 17.06 14.10
CA GLY A 293 -1.54 17.91 13.69
C GLY A 293 -2.67 18.07 14.72
N ALA A 294 -2.40 17.87 16.00
CA ALA A 294 -3.29 18.17 17.12
C ALA A 294 -3.25 19.67 17.51
N THR A 295 -3.15 20.57 16.54
CA THR A 295 -3.26 22.02 16.76
C THR A 295 -4.28 22.66 15.82
N SER A 296 -5.57 22.45 16.12
CA SER A 296 -6.59 23.51 16.33
C SER A 296 -7.99 22.91 16.34
#